data_AF-A0A1Y0HUL1-F1
#
_entry.id   AF-A0A1Y0HUL1-F1
#
_cell.length_a   1.000
_cell.length_b   1.000
_cell.length_c   1.000
_cell.angle_alpha   90.00
_cell.angle_beta   90.00
_cell.angle_gamma   90.00
#
_symmetry.space_group_name_H-M   'P 1'
#
loop_
_entity.id
_entity.type
_entity.pdbx_description
1 polymer ?
#
loop_
_entity_poly.entity_id
_entity_poly.type
_entity_poly.pdbx_seq_one_letter_code
_entity_poly.pdbx_strand_id
1 'polypeptide(L)'
;MTRSSLRVLSAALVAGLALSAAAATPALASEPDLRVVTWDRGTDPAADAQVSTGESCAVEAQPLLPGQDPDTLPPAPEVCFGSLEEALEFVSGGDVAPSRLADATAAEVEGVVSELNASASSASAGQRLAGTERVTAAAASSLVLGVLWRDANYKGASKVLYGSGTNGCYGGSTYGFPNLANLLMNNVVTSATTYAGCWVTLYDAYSYAGAKKNCTPHCATLGTFDNKASSVVYRPVGQLG
;
A
#
# COMPACT_ATOMS: atom_id res chain seq x y z
N MET A 1 -21.55 36.55 42.71
CA MET A 1 -21.78 36.11 44.10
C MET A 1 -20.99 34.81 44.30
N THR A 2 -19.67 34.86 44.52
CA THR A 2 -18.95 34.80 45.82
C THR A 2 -19.31 33.61 46.73
N ARG A 3 -18.38 32.62 46.79
CA ARG A 3 -17.67 32.07 47.98
C ARG A 3 -17.15 30.66 47.64
N SER A 4 -15.84 30.48 47.40
CA SER A 4 -14.78 30.21 48.40
C SER A 4 -15.00 28.95 49.24
N SER A 5 -14.09 27.98 49.15
CA SER A 5 -13.14 27.67 50.24
C SER A 5 -12.08 26.64 49.81
N LEU A 6 -10.82 27.10 49.76
CA LEU A 6 -9.61 26.28 49.90
C LEU A 6 -9.56 25.66 51.30
N ARG A 7 -9.07 24.42 51.41
CA ARG A 7 -8.27 23.87 52.52
C ARG A 7 -7.38 22.76 51.99
N VAL A 8 -6.16 22.46 52.42
CA VAL A 8 -5.07 23.11 53.18
C VAL A 8 -3.91 22.10 53.03
N LEU A 9 -2.68 22.58 52.86
CA LEU A 9 -1.45 21.77 52.83
C LEU A 9 -1.26 20.97 54.14
N SER A 10 -0.56 19.84 54.11
CA SER A 10 0.55 19.56 55.05
C SER A 10 1.40 18.37 54.64
N ALA A 11 2.71 18.55 54.86
CA ALA A 11 3.82 17.65 54.60
C ALA A 11 4.29 16.93 55.87
N ALA A 12 4.93 15.77 55.73
CA ALA A 12 5.89 15.15 56.66
C ALA A 12 6.53 13.96 55.90
N LEU A 13 7.80 13.89 55.50
CA LEU A 13 9.10 14.06 56.18
C LEU A 13 9.39 12.91 57.17
N VAL A 14 10.07 11.86 56.70
CA VAL A 14 10.90 10.98 57.54
C VAL A 14 12.22 10.69 56.83
N ALA A 15 13.28 10.99 57.56
CA ALA A 15 14.69 10.93 57.19
C ALA A 15 15.28 9.53 57.32
N GLY A 16 16.39 9.30 56.60
CA GLY A 16 17.28 8.16 56.79
C GLY A 16 18.68 8.46 56.25
N LEU A 17 19.49 9.15 57.04
CA LEU A 17 20.93 9.36 56.85
C LEU A 17 21.74 8.13 57.31
N ALA A 18 22.78 7.75 56.55
CA ALA A 18 24.17 7.54 57.03
C ALA A 18 25.06 7.19 55.82
N LEU A 19 25.91 8.08 55.30
CA LEU A 19 27.23 8.53 55.77
C LEU A 19 28.37 7.53 55.48
N SER A 20 29.22 7.87 54.51
CA SER A 20 30.68 7.67 54.59
C SER A 20 31.37 8.59 53.58
N ALA A 21 32.15 9.51 54.12
CA ALA A 21 32.91 10.54 53.42
C ALA A 21 34.33 10.05 53.10
N ALA A 22 34.90 10.56 52.01
CA ALA A 22 36.34 10.79 51.88
C ALA A 22 36.55 12.06 51.05
N ALA A 23 37.25 13.01 51.64
CA ALA A 23 37.52 14.35 51.12
C ALA A 23 38.89 14.40 50.41
N ALA A 24 38.98 15.19 49.33
CA ALA A 24 39.98 16.25 49.10
C ALA A 24 39.92 16.76 47.65
N THR A 25 39.69 18.07 47.48
CA THR A 25 39.96 18.89 46.27
C THR A 25 41.07 19.91 46.62
N PRO A 26 41.61 20.77 45.72
CA PRO A 26 41.33 21.05 44.29
C PRO A 26 42.64 20.92 43.42
N ALA A 27 42.77 21.21 42.13
CA ALA A 27 42.35 22.37 41.35
C ALA A 27 42.74 22.21 39.85
N LEU A 28 41.98 22.90 38.98
CA LEU A 28 42.37 23.54 37.71
C LEU A 28 42.97 22.67 36.58
N ALA A 29 42.18 22.40 35.55
CA ALA A 29 42.11 23.24 34.34
C ALA A 29 41.31 22.52 33.23
N SER A 30 40.42 23.28 32.58
CA SER A 30 39.74 23.01 31.32
C SER A 30 40.74 22.50 30.25
N GLU A 31 40.43 21.58 29.35
CA GLU A 31 39.43 21.66 28.26
C GLU A 31 38.96 20.25 27.84
N PRO A 32 37.71 20.07 27.34
CA PRO A 32 37.27 18.81 26.75
C PRO A 32 37.14 18.90 25.22
N ASP A 33 37.64 17.92 24.48
CA ASP A 33 36.86 17.24 23.44
C ASP A 33 37.57 15.94 23.01
N LEU A 34 37.23 14.84 23.69
CA LEU A 34 37.38 13.52 23.10
C LEU A 34 36.08 12.77 23.41
N ARG A 35 35.17 12.77 22.42
CA ARG A 35 33.91 12.04 22.50
C ARG A 35 34.19 10.56 22.75
N VAL A 36 33.93 10.14 23.98
CA VAL A 36 33.70 8.74 24.32
C VAL A 36 32.34 8.35 23.74
N VAL A 37 32.36 7.40 22.82
CA VAL A 37 31.14 6.73 22.33
C VAL A 37 30.64 5.86 23.48
N THR A 38 29.76 6.41 24.31
CA THR A 38 28.95 5.61 25.23
C THR A 38 27.81 4.99 24.43
N TRP A 39 27.78 3.66 24.35
CA TRP A 39 26.59 2.91 23.93
C TRP A 39 25.53 3.05 25.02
N ASP A 40 24.85 4.19 25.03
CA ASP A 40 23.56 4.32 25.68
C ASP A 40 22.59 3.43 24.91
N ARG A 41 21.87 2.55 25.61
CA ARG A 41 20.73 1.81 25.06
C ARG A 41 19.58 2.82 24.96
N GLY A 42 19.75 3.79 24.08
CA GLY A 42 18.72 4.71 23.65
C GLY A 42 17.69 3.94 22.84
N THR A 43 16.43 4.23 23.10
CA THR A 43 15.31 3.95 22.20
C THR A 43 15.74 4.28 20.78
N ASP A 44 15.99 3.25 19.98
CA ASP A 44 16.36 3.39 18.58
C ASP A 44 15.10 3.84 17.83
N PRO A 45 15.01 5.09 17.34
CA PRO A 45 13.81 5.56 16.64
C PRO A 45 13.59 4.87 15.28
N ALA A 46 14.48 3.94 14.90
CA ALA A 46 14.39 3.13 13.70
C ALA A 46 13.61 1.81 13.87
N ALA A 47 13.26 1.42 15.11
CA ALA A 47 12.49 0.20 15.37
C ALA A 47 10.96 0.38 15.33
N ASP A 48 10.48 1.63 15.15
CA ASP A 48 9.08 2.02 14.99
C ASP A 48 8.80 2.73 13.64
N ALA A 49 9.69 2.58 12.65
CA ALA A 49 9.48 3.20 11.36
C ALA A 49 8.45 2.40 10.55
N GLN A 50 7.17 2.80 10.65
CA GLN A 50 6.14 2.35 9.71
C GLN A 50 6.66 2.50 8.27
N VAL A 51 6.67 1.39 7.53
CA VAL A 51 6.90 1.45 6.10
C VAL A 51 5.63 2.04 5.50
N SER A 52 5.68 3.31 5.11
CA SER A 52 4.62 3.91 4.33
C SER A 52 4.48 3.12 3.03
N THR A 53 3.33 2.46 2.86
CA THR A 53 2.74 2.40 1.53
C THR A 53 2.59 3.86 1.14
N GLY A 54 3.33 4.30 0.13
CA GLY A 54 3.30 5.71 -0.28
C GLY A 54 1.92 6.09 -0.79
N GLU A 55 1.83 7.27 -1.40
CA GLU A 55 0.63 7.67 -2.16
C GLU A 55 0.15 6.50 -3.03
N SER A 56 -1.08 6.07 -2.79
CA SER A 56 -1.68 4.90 -3.42
C SER A 56 -2.96 5.30 -4.09
N CYS A 57 -3.11 4.97 -5.37
CA CYS A 57 -4.29 5.37 -6.12
C CYS A 57 -5.05 4.15 -6.65
N ALA A 58 -6.36 4.20 -6.47
CA ALA A 58 -7.29 3.26 -7.06
C ALA A 58 -7.57 3.69 -8.50
N VAL A 59 -7.35 2.78 -9.45
CA VAL A 59 -7.52 3.05 -10.89
C VAL A 59 -8.47 2.02 -11.48
N GLU A 60 -9.56 2.49 -12.07
CA GLU A 60 -10.55 1.62 -12.70
C GLU A 60 -10.06 1.16 -14.08
N ALA A 61 -9.84 -0.14 -14.21
CA ALA A 61 -9.48 -0.80 -15.45
C ALA A 61 -10.74 -1.14 -16.25
N GLN A 62 -10.80 -0.69 -17.49
CA GLN A 62 -11.81 -1.14 -18.43
C GLN A 62 -11.36 -2.45 -19.12
N PRO A 63 -12.28 -3.40 -19.35
CA PRO A 63 -11.96 -4.61 -20.08
C PRO A 63 -11.62 -4.27 -21.54
N LEU A 64 -10.56 -4.88 -22.06
CA LEU A 64 -10.18 -4.82 -23.47
C LEU A 64 -11.04 -5.80 -24.28
N LEU A 65 -11.88 -5.28 -25.19
CA LEU A 65 -12.65 -6.13 -26.08
C LEU A 65 -11.76 -6.71 -27.20
N PRO A 66 -12.06 -7.91 -27.71
CA PRO A 66 -11.31 -8.49 -28.83
C PRO A 66 -11.29 -7.56 -30.04
N GLY A 67 -10.09 -7.23 -30.53
CA GLY A 67 -9.89 -6.34 -31.68
C GLY A 67 -10.11 -4.85 -31.40
N GLN A 68 -10.37 -4.47 -30.14
CA GLN A 68 -10.43 -3.06 -29.76
C GLN A 68 -9.03 -2.44 -29.81
N ASP A 69 -8.94 -1.29 -30.46
CA ASP A 69 -7.73 -0.47 -30.43
C ASP A 69 -7.58 0.14 -29.03
N PRO A 70 -6.52 -0.19 -28.28
CA PRO A 70 -6.36 0.31 -26.92
C PRO A 70 -6.13 1.83 -26.87
N ASP A 71 -5.65 2.45 -27.95
CA ASP A 71 -5.46 3.91 -28.00
C ASP A 71 -6.80 4.67 -28.03
N THR A 72 -7.90 3.96 -28.26
CA THR A 72 -9.26 4.52 -28.22
C THR A 72 -9.92 4.44 -26.84
N LEU A 73 -9.26 3.82 -25.85
CA LEU A 73 -9.79 3.75 -24.49
C LEU A 73 -9.80 5.14 -23.84
N PRO A 74 -10.90 5.52 -23.16
CA PRO A 74 -10.89 6.73 -22.36
C PRO A 74 -9.85 6.63 -21.23
N PRO A 75 -9.34 7.77 -20.72
CA PRO A 75 -8.50 7.77 -19.53
C PRO A 75 -9.18 7.03 -18.38
N ALA A 76 -8.43 6.16 -17.72
CA ALA A 76 -8.92 5.41 -16.57
C ALA A 76 -9.22 6.38 -15.41
N PRO A 77 -10.44 6.34 -14.82
CA PRO A 77 -10.73 7.06 -13.59
C PRO A 77 -9.74 6.68 -12.49
N GLU A 78 -9.25 7.68 -11.76
CA GLU A 78 -8.29 7.50 -10.67
C GLU A 78 -8.71 8.31 -9.43
N VAL A 79 -8.54 7.69 -8.26
CA VAL A 79 -8.69 8.34 -6.95
C VAL A 79 -7.48 8.00 -6.10
N CYS A 80 -6.79 9.01 -5.57
CA CYS A 80 -5.57 8.85 -4.79
C CYS A 80 -5.79 9.04 -3.29
N PHE A 81 -5.04 8.28 -2.51
CA PHE A 81 -5.12 8.20 -1.06
C PHE A 81 -3.73 8.31 -0.43
N GLY A 82 -3.70 8.59 0.87
CA GLY A 82 -2.47 8.69 1.63
C GLY A 82 -1.81 7.34 1.87
N SER A 83 -2.58 6.25 1.78
CA SER A 83 -2.09 4.90 2.01
C SER A 83 -2.77 3.84 1.13
N LEU A 84 -2.17 2.65 1.07
CA LEU A 84 -2.71 1.51 0.31
C LEU A 84 -3.99 0.97 0.92
N GLU A 85 -4.11 0.99 2.25
CA GLU A 85 -5.30 0.57 2.98
C GLU A 85 -6.50 1.37 2.50
N GLU A 86 -6.41 2.71 2.52
CA GLU A 86 -7.48 3.60 2.05
C GLU A 86 -7.86 3.31 0.59
N ALA A 87 -6.88 3.06 -0.27
CA ALA A 87 -7.13 2.70 -1.67
C ALA A 87 -7.83 1.33 -1.80
N LEU A 88 -7.44 0.33 -1.01
CA LEU A 88 -8.06 -0.99 -0.99
C LEU A 88 -9.48 -0.97 -0.40
N GLU A 89 -9.72 -0.18 0.65
CA GLU A 89 -11.04 0.07 1.23
C GLU A 89 -11.97 0.71 0.20
N PHE A 90 -11.47 1.73 -0.51
CA PHE A 90 -12.22 2.37 -1.59
C PHE A 90 -12.64 1.38 -2.68
N VAL A 91 -11.69 0.55 -3.16
CA VAL A 91 -11.94 -0.41 -4.24
C VAL A 91 -12.88 -1.53 -3.83
N SER A 92 -12.72 -2.05 -2.62
CA SER A 92 -13.45 -3.25 -2.18
C SER A 92 -14.77 -2.93 -1.49
N GLY A 93 -14.90 -1.73 -0.91
CA GLY A 93 -15.99 -1.37 -0.02
C GLY A 93 -15.95 -2.08 1.34
N GLY A 94 -14.85 -2.77 1.67
CA GLY A 94 -14.64 -3.44 2.95
C GLY A 94 -13.56 -2.76 3.79
N ASP A 95 -13.64 -2.90 5.11
CA ASP A 95 -12.68 -2.30 6.05
C ASP A 95 -11.31 -3.02 6.02
N VAL A 96 -10.23 -2.26 6.01
CA VAL A 96 -8.84 -2.75 6.06
C VAL A 96 -8.16 -2.15 7.28
N ALA A 97 -8.10 -2.93 8.37
CA ALA A 97 -7.41 -2.48 9.56
C ALA A 97 -5.91 -2.18 9.27
N PRO A 98 -5.37 -1.01 9.66
CA PRO A 98 -3.98 -0.61 9.36
C PRO A 98 -2.92 -1.62 9.83
N SER A 99 -3.20 -2.34 10.91
CA SER A 99 -2.31 -3.37 11.43
C SER A 99 -2.12 -4.57 10.49
N ARG A 100 -2.96 -4.71 9.45
CA ARG A 100 -2.90 -5.85 8.51
C ARG A 100 -1.89 -5.66 7.39
N LEU A 101 -1.46 -4.43 7.13
CA LEU A 101 -0.47 -4.08 6.11
C LEU A 101 0.75 -3.38 6.73
N ALA A 102 1.01 -3.61 8.01
CA ALA A 102 2.06 -2.93 8.77
C ALA A 102 3.44 -3.01 8.09
N ASP A 103 3.77 -4.17 7.50
CA ASP A 103 5.01 -4.38 6.75
C ASP A 103 4.82 -4.35 5.22
N ALA A 104 3.56 -4.20 4.76
CA ALA A 104 3.11 -4.26 3.37
C ALA A 104 3.74 -5.42 2.56
N THR A 105 3.96 -6.57 3.20
CA THR A 105 4.57 -7.73 2.54
C THR A 105 3.63 -8.31 1.50
N ALA A 106 4.18 -9.05 0.53
CA ALA A 106 3.40 -9.73 -0.50
C ALA A 106 2.26 -10.57 0.10
N ALA A 107 2.56 -11.32 1.16
CA ALA A 107 1.62 -12.22 1.81
C ALA A 107 0.52 -11.48 2.57
N GLU A 108 0.84 -10.35 3.21
CA GLU A 108 -0.14 -9.49 3.87
C GLU A 108 -1.08 -8.85 2.86
N VAL A 109 -0.53 -8.24 1.80
CA VAL A 109 -1.34 -7.65 0.73
C VAL A 109 -2.19 -8.73 0.05
N GLU A 110 -1.62 -9.92 -0.21
CA GLU A 110 -2.36 -11.04 -0.80
C GLU A 110 -3.50 -11.51 0.10
N GLY A 111 -3.27 -11.66 1.41
CA GLY A 111 -4.30 -12.05 2.36
C GLY A 111 -5.44 -11.05 2.43
N VAL A 112 -5.12 -9.76 2.57
CA VAL A 112 -6.10 -8.67 2.59
C VAL A 112 -6.88 -8.64 1.27
N VAL A 113 -6.20 -8.58 0.13
CA VAL A 113 -6.86 -8.49 -1.18
C VAL A 113 -7.71 -9.73 -1.48
N SER A 114 -7.27 -10.92 -1.08
CA SER A 114 -8.04 -12.16 -1.27
C SER A 114 -9.35 -12.14 -0.50
N GLU A 115 -9.34 -11.69 0.75
CA GLU A 115 -10.55 -11.52 1.56
C GLU A 115 -11.48 -10.46 0.98
N LEU A 116 -10.93 -9.31 0.59
CA LEU A 116 -11.68 -8.23 -0.03
C LEU A 116 -12.35 -8.69 -1.33
N ASN A 117 -11.59 -9.35 -2.20
CA ASN A 117 -12.12 -9.89 -3.45
C ASN A 117 -13.19 -10.97 -3.21
N ALA A 118 -12.99 -11.86 -2.23
CA ALA A 118 -14.00 -12.85 -1.86
C ALA A 118 -15.29 -12.18 -1.36
N SER A 119 -15.16 -11.12 -0.55
CA SER A 119 -16.31 -10.37 -0.04
C SER A 119 -17.06 -9.66 -1.17
N ALA A 120 -16.36 -9.01 -2.11
CA ALA A 120 -16.94 -8.37 -3.29
C ALA A 120 -17.68 -9.37 -4.19
N SER A 121 -17.08 -10.54 -4.46
CA SER A 121 -17.74 -11.60 -5.23
C SER A 121 -19.01 -12.10 -4.53
N SER A 122 -19.01 -12.26 -3.21
CA SER A 122 -20.18 -12.71 -2.44
C SER A 122 -21.30 -11.67 -2.37
N ALA A 123 -20.96 -10.38 -2.20
CA ALA A 123 -21.90 -9.27 -2.19
C ALA A 123 -22.68 -9.19 -3.52
N SER A 124 -21.97 -9.39 -4.63
CA SER A 124 -22.58 -9.39 -5.96
C SER A 124 -23.50 -10.59 -6.23
N ALA A 125 -23.22 -11.75 -5.62
CA ALA A 125 -24.12 -12.91 -5.66
C ALA A 125 -25.39 -12.65 -4.86
N GLY A 126 -25.27 -11.99 -3.69
CA GLY A 126 -26.41 -11.55 -2.88
C GLY A 126 -27.27 -10.48 -3.56
N GLN A 127 -26.65 -9.50 -4.24
CA GLN A 127 -27.38 -8.47 -5.00
C GLN A 127 -28.09 -9.01 -6.24
N ARG A 128 -27.58 -10.07 -6.88
CA ARG A 128 -28.32 -10.77 -7.95
C ARG A 128 -29.59 -11.45 -7.45
N LEU A 129 -29.66 -11.80 -6.15
CA LEU A 129 -30.83 -12.38 -5.51
C LEU A 129 -31.78 -11.32 -4.94
N ALA A 130 -31.27 -10.13 -4.61
CA ALA A 130 -32.02 -9.01 -4.07
C ALA A 130 -32.03 -7.84 -5.07
N GLY A 131 -32.89 -7.91 -6.09
CA GLY A 131 -33.04 -6.84 -7.07
C GLY A 131 -33.66 -5.58 -6.46
N THR A 132 -32.85 -4.71 -5.84
CA THR A 132 -33.23 -3.31 -5.55
C THR A 132 -31.99 -2.42 -5.41
N GLU A 133 -32.14 -1.19 -5.89
CA GLU A 133 -31.17 -0.12 -6.09
C GLU A 133 -30.31 0.23 -4.85
N ARG A 134 -28.99 0.40 -5.07
CA ARG A 134 -28.17 1.29 -4.24
C ARG A 134 -27.57 2.39 -5.11
N VAL A 135 -27.91 3.62 -4.78
CA VAL A 135 -27.20 4.83 -5.18
C VAL A 135 -26.10 5.09 -4.14
N THR A 136 -24.92 5.47 -4.64
CA THR A 136 -23.70 5.91 -3.92
C THR A 136 -22.88 4.86 -3.14
N ALA A 137 -22.32 3.89 -3.86
CA ALA A 137 -20.97 3.38 -3.59
C ALA A 137 -20.41 2.78 -4.88
N ALA A 138 -19.92 3.63 -5.79
CA ALA A 138 -19.60 3.24 -7.17
C ALA A 138 -18.38 2.30 -7.29
N ALA A 139 -17.53 2.20 -6.26
CA ALA A 139 -16.39 1.28 -6.26
C ALA A 139 -16.61 -0.01 -5.44
N ALA A 140 -17.55 -0.02 -4.47
CA ALA A 140 -17.69 -0.99 -3.37
C ALA A 140 -18.10 -2.45 -3.74
N SER A 141 -17.84 -2.90 -4.95
CA SER A 141 -18.04 -4.29 -5.40
C SER A 141 -17.12 -4.63 -6.58
N SER A 142 -15.95 -3.99 -6.62
CA SER A 142 -14.96 -4.19 -7.67
C SER A 142 -13.94 -5.23 -7.24
N LEU A 143 -13.36 -5.93 -8.21
CA LEU A 143 -12.27 -6.86 -7.95
C LEU A 143 -10.93 -6.19 -8.23
N VAL A 144 -10.03 -6.26 -7.25
CA VAL A 144 -8.63 -5.89 -7.44
C VAL A 144 -8.02 -6.90 -8.42
N LEU A 145 -7.47 -6.40 -9.52
CA LEU A 145 -6.80 -7.19 -10.56
C LEU A 145 -5.29 -7.32 -10.27
N GLY A 146 -4.72 -6.31 -9.62
CA GLY A 146 -3.32 -6.27 -9.24
C GLY A 146 -2.89 -4.92 -8.69
N VAL A 147 -1.66 -4.84 -8.20
CA VAL A 147 -1.05 -3.59 -7.74
C VAL A 147 0.30 -3.41 -8.43
N LEU A 148 0.53 -2.22 -8.97
CA LEU A 148 1.84 -1.78 -9.47
C LEU A 148 2.54 -0.94 -8.42
N TRP A 149 3.84 -1.16 -8.23
CA TRP A 149 4.61 -0.55 -7.15
C TRP A 149 5.85 0.14 -7.70
N ARG A 150 6.17 1.31 -7.15
CA ARG A 150 7.37 2.04 -7.50
C ARG A 150 8.64 1.49 -6.88
N ASP A 151 8.54 0.77 -5.77
CA ASP A 151 9.69 0.14 -5.13
C ASP A 151 9.65 -1.39 -5.22
N ALA A 152 10.80 -2.00 -4.96
CA ALA A 152 10.93 -3.45 -4.92
C ALA A 152 10.24 -4.02 -3.68
N ASN A 153 9.84 -5.28 -3.77
CA ASN A 153 9.18 -6.04 -2.71
C ASN A 153 7.85 -5.42 -2.26
N TYR A 154 7.09 -4.85 -3.20
CA TYR A 154 5.71 -4.39 -3.00
C TYR A 154 5.62 -3.20 -2.03
N LYS A 155 6.47 -2.20 -2.26
CA LYS A 155 6.60 -1.03 -1.39
C LYS A 155 6.46 0.29 -2.15
N GLY A 156 6.35 1.37 -1.38
CA GLY A 156 6.32 2.72 -1.90
C GLY A 156 4.99 3.11 -2.50
N ALA A 157 5.01 4.13 -3.35
CA ALA A 157 3.82 4.59 -4.05
C ALA A 157 3.27 3.51 -4.99
N SER A 158 1.94 3.40 -5.05
CA SER A 158 1.28 2.26 -5.71
C SER A 158 0.08 2.67 -6.57
N LYS A 159 -0.27 1.82 -7.55
CA LYS A 159 -1.56 1.86 -8.25
C LYS A 159 -2.30 0.56 -8.03
N VAL A 160 -3.44 0.63 -7.34
CA VAL A 160 -4.39 -0.47 -7.18
C VAL A 160 -5.28 -0.50 -8.41
N LEU A 161 -5.06 -1.48 -9.28
CA LEU A 161 -5.81 -1.63 -10.53
C LEU A 161 -7.00 -2.55 -10.27
N TYR A 162 -8.21 -2.08 -10.54
CA TYR A 162 -9.45 -2.81 -10.25
C TYR A 162 -10.39 -2.82 -11.45
N GLY A 163 -11.15 -3.90 -11.63
CA GLY A 163 -12.18 -3.98 -12.67
C GLY A 163 -13.57 -3.75 -12.09
N SER A 164 -14.38 -2.92 -12.75
CA SER A 164 -15.82 -2.89 -12.47
C SER A 164 -16.46 -4.19 -12.95
N GLY A 165 -16.94 -5.00 -12.02
CA GLY A 165 -17.49 -6.33 -12.30
C GLY A 165 -17.03 -7.39 -11.29
N THR A 166 -17.56 -8.60 -11.47
CA THR A 166 -17.51 -9.65 -10.43
C THR A 166 -16.63 -10.84 -10.79
N ASN A 167 -16.04 -10.81 -11.99
CA ASN A 167 -15.28 -11.92 -12.55
C ASN A 167 -13.78 -11.66 -12.68
N GLY A 168 -13.28 -10.43 -12.57
CA GLY A 168 -11.85 -10.16 -12.79
C GLY A 168 -11.37 -10.78 -14.10
N CYS A 169 -10.23 -11.46 -14.12
CA CYS A 169 -9.78 -12.23 -15.28
C CYS A 169 -10.37 -13.65 -15.36
N TYR A 170 -11.20 -14.07 -14.39
CA TYR A 170 -11.97 -15.30 -14.50
C TYR A 170 -12.93 -15.21 -15.69
N GLY A 171 -13.05 -16.30 -16.46
CA GLY A 171 -13.95 -16.35 -17.63
C GLY A 171 -13.42 -15.67 -18.89
N GLY A 172 -12.14 -15.27 -18.94
CA GLY A 172 -11.47 -14.86 -20.18
C GLY A 172 -11.26 -13.35 -20.36
N SER A 173 -11.74 -12.54 -19.42
CA SER A 173 -11.60 -11.08 -19.49
C SER A 173 -10.14 -10.65 -19.37
N THR A 174 -9.77 -9.64 -20.15
CA THR A 174 -8.45 -9.01 -20.17
C THR A 174 -8.62 -7.52 -19.89
N TYR A 175 -7.70 -6.94 -19.12
CA TYR A 175 -7.71 -5.53 -18.74
C TYR A 175 -6.35 -4.93 -19.07
N GLY A 176 -6.29 -3.72 -19.58
CA GLY A 176 -5.01 -3.14 -19.94
C GLY A 176 -4.97 -1.63 -19.85
N PHE A 177 -3.76 -1.12 -19.68
CA PHE A 177 -3.44 0.29 -19.64
C PHE A 177 -2.36 0.55 -20.70
N PRO A 178 -2.72 1.12 -21.86
CA PRO A 178 -1.80 1.28 -22.98
C PRO A 178 -0.78 2.39 -22.76
N ASN A 179 -1.01 3.26 -21.78
CA ASN A 179 -0.11 4.35 -21.47
C ASN A 179 -0.03 4.57 -19.95
N LEU A 180 1.05 4.09 -19.34
CA LEU A 180 1.31 4.27 -17.91
C LEU A 180 1.71 5.71 -17.55
N ALA A 181 2.04 6.58 -18.51
CA ALA A 181 2.34 7.98 -18.23
C ALA A 181 1.12 8.71 -17.68
N ASN A 182 -0.08 8.34 -18.13
CA ASN A 182 -1.35 8.87 -17.62
C ASN A 182 -1.58 8.50 -16.15
N LEU A 183 -0.95 7.44 -15.65
CA LEU A 183 -1.03 6.98 -14.27
C LEU A 183 0.21 7.36 -13.47
N LEU A 184 1.09 8.22 -14.00
CA LEU A 184 2.40 8.53 -13.40
C LEU A 184 3.23 7.26 -13.08
N MET A 185 3.01 6.16 -13.81
CA MET A 185 3.71 4.88 -13.62
C MET A 185 4.66 4.55 -14.79
N ASN A 186 4.88 5.48 -15.70
CA ASN A 186 5.78 5.29 -16.81
C ASN A 186 7.24 5.22 -16.37
N ASN A 187 7.93 4.13 -16.72
CA ASN A 187 9.35 3.92 -16.40
C ASN A 187 9.70 4.03 -14.91
N VAL A 188 8.74 3.74 -14.03
CA VAL A 188 8.94 3.80 -12.57
C VAL A 188 8.46 2.55 -11.84
N VAL A 189 7.89 1.56 -12.54
CA VAL A 189 7.42 0.32 -11.92
C VAL A 189 8.61 -0.58 -11.62
N THR A 190 8.68 -1.08 -10.38
CA THR A 190 9.76 -1.91 -9.86
C THR A 190 9.27 -3.27 -9.37
N SER A 191 8.02 -3.37 -8.93
CA SER A 191 7.38 -4.64 -8.56
C SER A 191 5.89 -4.66 -8.89
N ALA A 192 5.30 -5.85 -8.98
CA ALA A 192 3.89 -6.02 -9.38
C ALA A 192 3.25 -7.26 -8.72
N THR A 193 2.01 -7.10 -8.27
CA THR A 193 1.13 -8.18 -7.79
C THR A 193 -0.08 -8.36 -8.70
N THR A 194 -0.72 -9.53 -8.62
CA THR A 194 -1.85 -9.91 -9.47
C THR A 194 -2.87 -10.69 -8.67
N TYR A 195 -4.16 -10.43 -8.88
CA TYR A 195 -5.24 -11.06 -8.15
C TYR A 195 -6.40 -11.40 -9.09
N ALA A 196 -7.50 -11.92 -8.56
CA ALA A 196 -8.73 -12.18 -9.31
C ALA A 196 -8.52 -13.01 -10.60
N GLY A 197 -7.67 -14.04 -10.52
CA GLY A 197 -7.38 -14.94 -11.63
C GLY A 197 -6.53 -14.34 -12.74
N CYS A 198 -5.88 -13.20 -12.47
CA CYS A 198 -5.04 -12.50 -13.44
C CYS A 198 -3.57 -12.91 -13.30
N TRP A 199 -2.87 -12.95 -14.45
CA TRP A 199 -1.43 -12.74 -14.58
C TRP A 199 -1.19 -11.41 -15.29
N VAL A 200 0.01 -10.84 -15.14
CA VAL A 200 0.32 -9.53 -15.75
C VAL A 200 1.53 -9.61 -16.69
N THR A 201 1.40 -8.94 -17.83
CA THR A 201 2.49 -8.65 -18.76
C THR A 201 2.74 -7.15 -18.78
N LEU A 202 3.96 -6.73 -18.46
CA LEU A 202 4.44 -5.37 -18.60
C LEU A 202 5.23 -5.23 -19.91
N TYR A 203 5.14 -4.07 -20.54
CA TYR A 203 5.70 -3.76 -21.85
C TYR A 203 6.52 -2.48 -21.76
N ASP A 204 7.67 -2.43 -22.43
CA ASP A 204 8.57 -1.26 -22.38
C ASP A 204 8.20 -0.12 -23.34
N ALA A 205 7.18 -0.35 -24.17
CA ALA A 205 6.58 0.66 -25.03
C ALA A 205 5.09 0.84 -24.72
N TYR A 206 4.52 1.92 -25.24
CA TYR A 206 3.07 2.15 -25.21
C TYR A 206 2.31 1.11 -26.04
N SER A 207 1.02 1.02 -25.79
CA SER A 207 0.06 0.24 -26.59
C SER A 207 0.46 -1.24 -26.73
N TYR A 208 1.06 -1.78 -25.66
CA TYR A 208 1.42 -3.19 -25.50
C TYR A 208 2.49 -3.70 -26.49
N ALA A 209 3.39 -2.82 -26.91
CA ALA A 209 4.49 -3.12 -27.82
C ALA A 209 5.83 -3.33 -27.10
N GLY A 210 6.87 -3.67 -27.86
CA GLY A 210 8.24 -3.72 -27.36
C GLY A 210 8.60 -4.98 -26.55
N ALA A 211 9.63 -4.86 -25.71
CA ALA A 211 10.08 -5.93 -24.83
C ALA A 211 9.09 -6.14 -23.68
N LYS A 212 9.02 -7.38 -23.19
CA LYS A 212 7.97 -7.81 -22.27
C LYS A 212 8.55 -8.43 -21.00
N LYS A 213 7.85 -8.24 -19.89
CA LYS A 213 8.08 -8.94 -18.63
C LYS A 213 6.78 -9.52 -18.12
N ASN A 214 6.76 -10.83 -17.90
CA ASN A 214 5.62 -11.53 -17.31
C ASN A 214 5.82 -11.70 -15.81
N CYS A 215 4.77 -11.49 -15.03
CA CYS A 215 4.72 -11.78 -13.60
C CYS A 215 3.61 -12.80 -13.36
N THR A 216 4.01 -13.98 -12.90
CA THR A 216 3.16 -15.17 -12.76
C THR A 216 3.45 -15.87 -11.43
N PRO A 217 2.67 -15.64 -10.36
CA PRO A 217 1.64 -14.59 -10.24
C PRO A 217 2.25 -13.21 -9.97
N HIS A 218 3.37 -13.11 -9.26
CA HIS A 218 3.91 -11.83 -8.82
C HIS A 218 5.36 -11.63 -9.25
N CYS A 219 5.81 -10.38 -9.27
CA CYS A 219 7.22 -10.02 -9.36
C CYS A 219 7.57 -9.14 -8.15
N ALA A 220 8.36 -9.65 -7.21
CA ALA A 220 8.93 -8.83 -6.13
C ALA A 220 9.96 -7.83 -6.68
N THR A 221 10.53 -8.12 -7.85
CA THR A 221 11.37 -7.20 -8.62
C THR A 221 11.18 -7.48 -10.12
N LEU A 222 11.25 -6.44 -10.94
CA LEU A 222 11.29 -6.57 -12.40
C LEU A 222 12.69 -6.93 -12.93
N GLY A 223 13.73 -6.91 -12.10
CA GLY A 223 15.10 -7.28 -12.47
C GLY A 223 15.65 -6.34 -13.56
N THR A 224 16.13 -6.89 -14.68
CA THR A 224 16.62 -6.06 -15.80
C THR A 224 15.54 -5.28 -16.53
N PHE A 225 14.26 -5.52 -16.19
CA PHE A 225 13.10 -4.79 -16.70
C PHE A 225 12.65 -3.66 -15.76
N ASP A 226 13.38 -3.45 -14.68
CA ASP A 226 13.13 -2.40 -13.71
C ASP A 226 13.07 -1.02 -14.37
N ASN A 227 12.09 -0.20 -13.98
CA ASN A 227 11.91 1.16 -14.48
C ASN A 227 11.77 1.27 -16.02
N LYS A 228 11.21 0.24 -16.68
CA LYS A 228 10.98 0.24 -18.14
C LYS A 228 9.53 0.19 -18.57
N ALA A 229 8.63 -0.22 -17.68
CA ALA A 229 7.24 -0.43 -18.05
C ALA A 229 6.58 0.88 -18.50
N SER A 230 6.01 0.86 -19.71
CA SER A 230 5.26 1.97 -20.32
C SER A 230 3.81 1.59 -20.63
N SER A 231 3.50 0.29 -20.71
CA SER A 231 2.13 -0.23 -20.76
C SER A 231 2.01 -1.59 -20.06
N VAL A 232 0.79 -2.00 -19.71
CA VAL A 232 0.55 -3.22 -18.94
C VAL A 232 -0.78 -3.87 -19.30
N VAL A 233 -0.83 -5.20 -19.25
CA VAL A 233 -2.06 -5.98 -19.47
C VAL A 233 -2.18 -7.11 -18.45
N TYR A 234 -3.34 -7.19 -17.81
CA TYR A 234 -3.80 -8.26 -16.93
C TYR A 234 -4.65 -9.25 -17.73
N ARG A 235 -4.26 -10.52 -17.74
CA ARG A 235 -4.87 -11.60 -18.53
C ARG A 235 -5.25 -12.78 -17.64
N PRO A 236 -6.18 -13.65 -18.07
CA PRO A 236 -6.49 -14.88 -17.35
C PRO A 236 -5.23 -15.71 -17.09
N VAL A 237 -5.15 -16.35 -15.92
CA VAL A 237 -4.09 -17.32 -15.59
C VAL A 237 -3.91 -18.32 -16.74
N GLY A 238 -2.65 -18.58 -17.10
CA GLY A 238 -2.30 -19.42 -18.25
C GLY A 238 -2.20 -18.67 -19.57
N GLN A 239 -2.59 -17.39 -19.63
CA GLN A 239 -2.43 -16.54 -20.82
C GLN A 239 -1.33 -15.50 -20.59
N LEU A 240 -0.41 -15.40 -21.55
CA LEU A 240 0.68 -14.42 -21.56
C LEU A 240 0.71 -13.68 -22.90
N GLY A 241 1.23 -12.46 -22.86
CA GLY A 241 1.31 -11.55 -24.00
C GLY A 241 2.63 -11.56 -24.75
#